data_AF-A0A9D6WQ97-F1
#
_entry.id   AF-A0A9D6WQ97-F1
#
_cell.length_a   1.000
_cell.length_b   1.000
_cell.length_c   1.000
_cell.angle_alpha   90.00
_cell.angle_beta   90.00
_cell.angle_gamma   90.00
#
_symmetry.space_group_name_H-M   'P 1'
#
loop_
_entity.id
_entity.type
_entity.pdbx_description
1 polymer ?
#
loop_
_entity_poly.entity_id
_entity_poly.type
_entity_poly.pdbx_seq_one_letter_code
_entity_poly.pdbx_strand_id
1 'polypeptide(L)'
;MKKTNELPKFNSREEAAEFWDTHSSADYWDQLEEVELIVDPSIKSPRDLSPRCPHHKNQVLFTRWRNVVVANGFATLNRMRELYCPRGDYTRLAPEAQALVKKAEAALKQVQPKPAKLAA
;
A
#
# COMPACT_ATOMS: atom_id res chain seq x y z
N MET A 1 2.86 -33.33 27.29
CA MET A 1 2.86 -31.95 27.84
C MET A 1 3.21 -31.01 26.68
N LYS A 2 2.29 -30.14 26.25
CA LYS A 2 2.65 -29.10 25.28
C LYS A 2 3.57 -28.11 26.00
N LYS A 3 4.73 -27.80 25.42
CA LYS A 3 5.58 -26.71 25.91
C LYS A 3 4.77 -25.42 25.73
N THR A 4 4.41 -24.77 26.81
CA THR A 4 3.84 -23.42 26.77
C THR A 4 4.99 -22.48 26.42
N ASN A 5 5.04 -22.01 25.18
CA ASN A 5 6.01 -20.98 24.79
C ASN A 5 5.51 -19.65 25.37
N GLU A 6 6.25 -19.04 26.29
CA GLU A 6 5.92 -17.72 26.82
C GLU A 6 6.18 -16.64 25.75
N LEU A 7 5.28 -15.65 25.64
CA LEU A 7 5.47 -14.53 24.73
C LEU A 7 6.68 -13.69 25.18
N PRO A 8 7.66 -13.41 24.31
CA PRO A 8 8.82 -12.60 24.67
C PRO A 8 8.45 -11.13 24.95
N LYS A 9 9.26 -10.44 25.76
CA LYS A 9 9.15 -9.00 25.94
C LYS A 9 9.92 -8.29 24.83
N PHE A 10 9.21 -7.51 24.02
CA PHE A 10 9.81 -6.73 22.95
C PHE A 10 10.30 -5.37 23.45
N ASN A 11 11.48 -4.95 23.00
CA ASN A 11 12.06 -3.65 23.34
C ASN A 11 11.71 -2.57 22.31
N SER A 12 11.24 -2.96 21.13
CA SER A 12 10.79 -2.05 20.06
C SER A 12 9.61 -2.64 19.28
N ARG A 13 8.96 -1.79 18.47
CA ARG A 13 7.88 -2.22 17.57
C ARG A 13 8.42 -3.05 16.40
N GLU A 14 9.63 -2.73 15.93
CA GLU A 14 10.31 -3.42 14.85
C GLU A 14 10.66 -4.86 15.25
N GLU A 15 11.19 -5.06 16.47
CA GLU A 15 11.50 -6.39 17.02
C GLU A 15 10.24 -7.26 17.13
N ALA A 16 9.13 -6.67 17.60
CA ALA A 16 7.84 -7.35 17.65
C ALA A 16 7.34 -7.75 16.26
N ALA A 17 7.50 -6.89 15.26
CA ALA A 17 7.08 -7.17 13.89
C ALA A 17 7.88 -8.34 13.28
N GLU A 18 9.21 -8.33 13.42
CA GLU A 18 10.06 -9.42 12.92
C GLU A 18 9.74 -10.78 13.57
N PHE A 19 9.40 -10.78 14.86
CA PHE A 19 8.94 -11.99 15.54
C PHE A 19 7.65 -12.53 14.92
N TRP A 20 6.65 -11.67 14.73
CA TRP A 20 5.34 -12.07 14.19
C TRP A 20 5.36 -12.43 12.69
N ASP A 21 6.37 -12.01 11.94
CA ASP A 21 6.56 -12.45 10.55
C ASP A 21 6.83 -13.96 10.44
N THR A 22 7.36 -14.57 11.50
CA THR A 22 7.74 -16.00 11.52
C THR A 22 6.94 -16.84 12.51
N HIS A 23 6.15 -16.23 13.38
CA HIS A 23 5.37 -16.92 14.43
C HIS A 23 3.87 -16.73 14.24
N SER A 24 3.09 -17.79 14.51
CA SER A 24 1.63 -17.71 14.49
C SER A 24 1.09 -17.18 15.81
N SER A 25 0.12 -16.27 15.77
CA SER A 25 -0.59 -15.82 16.97
C SER A 25 -1.39 -16.93 17.65
N ALA A 26 -1.78 -17.97 16.91
CA ALA A 26 -2.51 -19.11 17.45
C ALA A 26 -1.71 -19.89 18.51
N ASP A 27 -0.37 -19.88 18.43
CA ASP A 27 0.50 -20.57 19.39
C ASP A 27 0.53 -19.90 20.76
N TYR A 28 0.04 -18.66 20.84
CA TYR A 28 0.04 -17.84 22.05
C TYR A 28 -1.37 -17.42 22.47
N TRP A 29 -2.41 -18.03 21.89
CA TRP A 29 -3.81 -17.63 22.08
C TRP A 29 -4.23 -17.58 23.56
N ASP A 30 -3.77 -18.54 24.36
CA ASP A 30 -4.05 -18.62 25.81
C ASP A 30 -3.41 -17.48 26.64
N GLN A 31 -2.47 -16.73 26.05
CA GLN A 31 -1.77 -15.60 26.68
C GLN A 31 -2.28 -14.23 26.21
N LEU A 32 -3.22 -14.21 25.25
CA LEU A 32 -3.81 -12.97 24.76
C LEU A 32 -5.04 -12.61 25.59
N GLU A 33 -5.25 -11.31 25.79
CA GLU A 33 -6.46 -10.78 26.42
C GLU A 33 -7.41 -10.19 25.37
N GLU A 34 -8.71 -10.19 25.69
CA GLU A 34 -9.69 -9.52 24.86
C GLU A 34 -9.52 -8.00 24.99
N VAL A 35 -9.46 -7.31 23.85
CA VAL A 35 -9.29 -5.86 23.79
C VAL A 35 -10.53 -5.23 23.16
N GLU A 36 -11.10 -4.23 23.84
CA GLU A 36 -12.20 -3.44 23.30
C GLU A 36 -11.67 -2.46 22.23
N LEU A 37 -12.14 -2.63 20.99
CA LEU A 37 -11.79 -1.76 19.88
C LEU A 37 -12.74 -0.56 19.81
N ILE A 38 -12.23 0.62 20.16
CA ILE A 38 -12.98 1.88 20.05
C ILE A 38 -12.72 2.50 18.68
N VAL A 39 -13.75 2.54 17.84
CA VAL A 39 -13.72 3.29 16.58
C VAL A 39 -13.93 4.77 16.91
N ASP A 40 -13.16 5.65 16.26
CA ASP A 40 -13.32 7.10 16.44
C ASP A 40 -14.77 7.53 16.12
N PRO A 41 -15.45 8.31 16.99
CA PRO A 41 -16.85 8.71 16.80
C PRO A 41 -17.14 9.48 15.51
N SER A 42 -16.11 10.04 14.87
CA SER A 42 -16.25 10.72 13.58
C SER A 42 -16.50 9.75 12.41
N ILE A 43 -16.16 8.46 12.56
CA ILE A 43 -16.33 7.44 11.54
C ILE A 43 -17.75 6.86 11.67
N LYS A 44 -18.67 7.32 10.80
CA LYS A 44 -20.07 6.86 10.80
C LYS A 44 -20.31 5.73 9.81
N SER A 45 -19.42 5.59 8.84
CA SER A 45 -19.50 4.56 7.82
C SER A 45 -18.10 4.25 7.26
N PRO A 46 -17.89 3.07 6.64
CA PRO A 46 -16.63 2.76 5.93
C PRO A 46 -16.25 3.81 4.87
N ARG A 47 -17.23 4.57 4.37
CA ARG A 47 -17.05 5.66 3.41
C ARG A 47 -16.24 6.82 4.00
N ASP A 48 -16.25 7.01 5.31
CA ASP A 48 -15.52 8.09 5.98
C ASP A 48 -14.00 7.87 5.97
N LEU A 49 -13.58 6.61 5.83
CA LEU A 49 -12.18 6.21 5.65
C LEU A 49 -11.71 6.30 4.19
N SER A 50 -12.61 6.53 3.24
CA SER A 50 -12.27 6.54 1.82
C SER A 50 -11.64 7.87 1.40
N PRO A 51 -10.57 7.86 0.58
CA PRO A 51 -9.95 9.08 0.06
C PRO A 51 -10.97 9.98 -0.65
N ARG A 52 -10.90 11.28 -0.39
CA ARG A 52 -11.81 12.26 -1.00
C ARG A 52 -11.19 12.89 -2.24
N CYS A 53 -12.05 13.23 -3.19
CA CYS A 53 -11.68 13.97 -4.38
C CYS A 53 -11.36 15.42 -4.00
N PRO A 54 -10.21 15.98 -4.40
CA PRO A 54 -9.85 17.36 -4.08
C PRO A 54 -10.73 18.39 -4.81
N HIS A 55 -11.36 18.00 -5.92
CA HIS A 55 -12.20 18.91 -6.73
C HIS A 55 -13.68 18.89 -6.34
N HIS A 56 -14.15 17.86 -5.61
CA HIS A 56 -15.57 17.65 -5.36
C HIS A 56 -15.85 17.37 -3.88
N LYS A 57 -16.63 18.26 -3.26
CA LYS A 57 -17.01 18.13 -1.85
C LYS A 57 -17.73 16.80 -1.61
N ASN A 58 -17.30 16.07 -0.57
CA ASN A 58 -17.82 14.77 -0.14
C ASN A 58 -17.79 13.65 -1.19
N GLN A 59 -17.13 13.85 -2.33
CA GLN A 59 -16.97 12.80 -3.33
C GLN A 59 -15.83 11.87 -2.92
N VAL A 60 -16.14 10.57 -2.81
CA VAL A 60 -15.11 9.55 -2.60
C VAL A 60 -14.46 9.19 -3.93
N LEU A 61 -13.17 8.87 -3.86
CA LEU A 61 -12.45 8.27 -4.98
C LEU A 61 -12.72 6.76 -5.01
N PHE A 62 -13.08 6.26 -6.18
CA PHE A 62 -13.23 4.83 -6.44
C PHE A 62 -11.88 4.24 -6.87
N THR A 63 -11.78 2.91 -6.81
CA THR A 63 -10.56 2.21 -7.21
C THR A 63 -10.79 1.43 -8.49
N ARG A 64 -9.78 1.37 -9.35
CA ARG A 64 -9.72 0.46 -10.50
C ARG A 64 -8.31 -0.01 -10.74
N TRP A 65 -8.16 -1.09 -11.50
CA TRP A 65 -6.87 -1.63 -11.90
C TRP A 65 -6.55 -1.21 -13.33
N ARG A 66 -5.33 -0.71 -13.54
CA ARG A 66 -4.84 -0.24 -14.85
C ARG A 66 -3.43 -0.73 -15.09
N ASN A 67 -3.03 -0.80 -16.35
CA ASN A 67 -1.63 -0.95 -16.72
C ASN A 67 -1.01 0.44 -16.88
N VAL A 68 0.20 0.63 -16.35
CA VAL A 68 0.93 1.90 -16.40
C VAL A 68 2.22 1.70 -17.15
N VAL A 69 2.39 2.45 -18.23
CA VAL A 69 3.64 2.48 -18.99
C VAL A 69 4.62 3.39 -18.27
N VAL A 70 5.84 2.90 -18.04
CA VAL A 70 6.91 3.61 -17.33
C VAL A 70 8.16 3.69 -18.20
N ALA A 71 9.14 4.50 -17.77
CA ALA A 71 10.45 4.57 -18.41
C ALA A 71 10.37 4.86 -19.94
N ASN A 72 9.60 5.88 -20.32
CA ASN A 72 9.43 6.30 -21.73
C ASN A 72 8.97 5.17 -22.68
N GLY A 73 8.14 4.23 -22.20
CA GLY A 73 7.66 3.12 -23.04
C GLY A 73 8.45 1.83 -22.89
N PHE A 74 9.53 1.83 -22.11
CA PHE A 74 10.41 0.67 -21.99
C PHE A 74 9.78 -0.49 -21.18
N ALA A 75 8.85 -0.20 -20.28
CA ALA A 75 8.19 -1.22 -19.48
C ALA A 75 6.73 -0.88 -19.19
N THR A 76 5.94 -1.91 -18.92
CA THR A 76 4.55 -1.80 -18.47
C THR A 76 4.38 -2.48 -17.13
N LEU A 77 3.91 -1.72 -16.14
CA LEU A 77 3.51 -2.24 -14.85
C LEU A 77 2.04 -2.62 -14.90
N ASN A 78 1.75 -3.91 -14.78
CA ASN A 78 0.40 -4.44 -14.86
C ASN A 78 -0.31 -4.39 -13.50
N ARG A 79 -1.63 -4.20 -13.51
CA ARG A 79 -2.47 -4.18 -12.29
C ARG A 79 -2.01 -3.14 -11.26
N MET A 80 -1.72 -1.93 -11.72
CA MET A 80 -1.52 -0.78 -10.83
C MET A 80 -2.88 -0.25 -10.36
N ARG A 81 -2.99 -0.02 -9.05
CA ARG A 81 -4.22 0.52 -8.44
C ARG A 81 -4.30 2.02 -8.71
N GLU A 82 -5.40 2.43 -9.34
CA GLU A 82 -5.73 3.82 -9.62
C GLU A 82 -6.95 4.24 -8.81
N LEU A 83 -6.86 5.42 -8.20
CA LEU A 83 -7.94 6.14 -7.55
C LEU A 83 -8.54 7.13 -8.56
N TYR A 84 -9.85 7.10 -8.76
CA TYR A 84 -10.51 7.98 -9.71
C TYR A 84 -11.80 8.59 -9.14
N CYS A 85 -12.08 9.83 -9.55
CA CYS A 85 -13.36 10.48 -9.33
C CYS A 85 -14.37 9.94 -10.34
N PRO A 86 -15.59 9.53 -9.93
CA PRO A 86 -16.58 9.00 -10.85
C PRO A 86 -17.14 10.07 -11.80
N ARG A 87 -16.94 11.36 -11.48
CA ARG A 87 -17.29 12.49 -12.35
C ARG A 87 -16.29 12.72 -13.49
N GLY A 88 -15.11 12.09 -13.42
CA GLY A 88 -14.07 12.15 -14.46
C GLY A 88 -12.99 13.21 -14.25
N ASP A 89 -13.15 14.11 -13.29
CA ASP A 89 -12.29 15.30 -13.16
C ASP A 89 -10.97 15.07 -12.41
N TYR A 90 -10.76 13.88 -11.85
CA TYR A 90 -9.58 13.59 -11.07
C TYR A 90 -9.20 12.12 -11.10
N THR A 91 -7.93 11.85 -11.32
CA THR A 91 -7.35 10.51 -11.22
C THR A 91 -5.96 10.61 -10.59
N ARG A 92 -5.58 9.59 -9.83
CA ARG A 92 -4.20 9.41 -9.36
C ARG A 92 -3.94 7.93 -9.11
N LEU A 93 -2.69 7.50 -9.23
CA LEU A 93 -2.31 6.19 -8.70
C LEU A 93 -2.41 6.17 -7.17
N ALA A 94 -2.74 5.02 -6.60
CA ALA A 94 -2.71 4.84 -5.15
C ALA A 94 -1.25 4.93 -4.63
N PRO A 95 -1.02 5.31 -3.36
CA PRO A 95 0.33 5.59 -2.85
C PRO A 95 1.34 4.46 -3.07
N GLU A 96 0.92 3.21 -2.85
CA GLU A 96 1.73 2.02 -3.07
C GLU A 96 2.08 1.82 -4.55
N ALA A 97 1.15 2.09 -5.46
CA ALA A 97 1.38 2.02 -6.90
C ALA A 97 2.31 3.15 -7.38
N GLN A 98 2.16 4.38 -6.84
CA GLN A 98 3.07 5.48 -7.10
C GLN A 98 4.51 5.17 -6.65
N ALA A 99 4.65 4.59 -5.46
CA ALA A 99 5.96 4.19 -4.94
C ALA A 99 6.62 3.13 -5.84
N LEU A 100 5.84 2.16 -6.32
CA LEU A 100 6.33 1.14 -7.25
C LEU A 100 6.75 1.72 -8.60
N VAL A 101 5.93 2.62 -9.17
CA VAL A 101 6.29 3.35 -10.41
C VAL A 101 7.62 4.08 -10.24
N LYS A 102 7.79 4.85 -9.15
CA LYS A 102 9.04 5.56 -8.87
C LYS A 102 10.24 4.60 -8.74
N LYS A 103 10.08 3.49 -8.04
CA LYS A 103 11.14 2.45 -7.92
C LYS A 103 11.49 1.85 -9.28
N ALA A 104 10.49 1.50 -10.09
CA ALA A 104 10.68 0.93 -11.41
C ALA A 104 11.39 1.91 -12.35
N GLU A 105 10.96 3.18 -12.37
CA GLU A 105 11.63 4.22 -13.15
C GLU A 105 13.08 4.44 -12.71
N ALA A 106 13.34 4.48 -11.41
CA ALA A 106 14.69 4.64 -10.88
C ALA A 106 15.61 3.46 -11.25
N ALA A 107 15.10 2.22 -11.15
CA ALA A 107 15.85 1.03 -11.54
C ALA A 107 16.10 1.00 -13.06
N LEU A 108 15.09 1.27 -13.87
CA LEU A 108 15.20 1.24 -15.33
C LEU A 108 16.06 2.38 -15.87
N LYS A 109 16.15 3.53 -15.19
CA LYS A 109 17.07 4.61 -15.58
C LYS A 109 18.54 4.17 -15.55
N GLN A 110 18.89 3.20 -14.70
CA GLN A 110 20.25 2.65 -14.62
C GLN A 110 20.56 1.65 -15.74
N VAL A 111 19.52 1.05 -16.33
CA VAL A 111 19.61 -0.01 -17.34
C VAL A 111 19.31 0.49 -18.75
N GLN A 112 18.61 1.63 -18.88
CA GLN A 112 18.28 2.22 -20.17
C GLN A 112 19.57 2.55 -20.96
N PRO A 113 19.72 2.04 -22.19
CA PRO A 113 20.82 2.47 -23.05
C PRO A 113 20.68 3.97 -23.32
N LYS A 114 21.79 4.69 -23.23
CA LYS A 114 21.88 6.11 -23.58
C LYS A 114 21.26 6.30 -24.97
N PRO A 115 20.26 7.19 -25.16
CA PRO A 115 19.65 7.35 -26.47
C PRO A 115 20.77 7.65 -27.47
N ALA A 116 20.94 6.77 -28.46
CA ALA A 116 21.83 7.03 -29.58
C ALA A 116 21.35 8.34 -30.18
N LYS A 117 22.21 9.37 -30.15
CA LYS A 117 21.95 10.64 -30.84
C LYS A 117 21.49 10.27 -32.24
N LEU A 118 20.25 10.62 -32.61
CA LEU A 118 19.85 10.57 -34.01
C LEU A 118 20.87 11.43 -34.75
N ALA A 119 21.71 10.79 -35.57
CA ALA A 119 22.55 11.49 -36.52
C ALA A 119 21.61 12.20 -37.51
N ALA A 120 21.92 13.49 -37.72
CA ALA A 120 21.17 14.43 -38.55
C ALA A 120 21.10 14.00 -40.02
#